data_AF-A0A8K0RCW0-F1
#
_entry.id   AF-A0A8K0RCW0-F1
#
_cell.length_a   1.000
_cell.length_b   1.000
_cell.length_c   1.000
_cell.angle_alpha   90.00
_cell.angle_beta   90.00
_cell.angle_gamma   90.00
#
_symmetry.space_group_name_H-M   'P 1'
#
loop_
_entity.id
_entity.type
_entity.pdbx_description
1 polymer ?
#
loop_
_entity_poly.entity_id
_entity_poly.type
_entity_poly.pdbx_seq_one_letter_code
_entity_poly.pdbx_strand_id
1 'polypeptide(L)'
;MRTDSTDSSTMLTGDPFSDCFTIDTTDQVHHSTAFNKPTIEVPILDPLPHLTPWSPQSSLSTPSTTSSSTEASFDDPITWSNADLLYLLTCLHSTLLLSSHLIFTPPLASLHDTPTPIHLRLYKTLPHTPIPRAAYSKHLPIGTGRPITKLLIAESSPACTSARDARTSLATNLLANQNHAAYMLDKYNVLNALHASTTTTLRALQRGMIEMLGVSAAEWVERLDQLGGWVDGECGLEARMEVFLLGVGRAETEEWVGVVEGAMGMDGDGVGWRWGWMAMGLDGDGVGWRGEGDVGGCVWGCGGVVGEGL
;
A
#
# COMPACT_ATOMS: atom_id res chain seq x y z
N MET A 1 16.59 51.24 48.23
CA MET A 1 16.21 51.23 46.81
C MET A 1 16.09 49.80 46.37
N ARG A 2 14.86 49.33 46.17
CA ARG A 2 14.48 47.97 45.76
C ARG A 2 13.74 48.15 44.45
N THR A 3 14.18 47.50 43.38
CA THR A 3 13.50 47.48 42.10
C THR A 3 13.04 46.06 41.85
N ASP A 4 11.72 45.86 41.94
CA ASP A 4 11.03 44.66 41.50
C ASP A 4 11.02 44.63 39.96
N SER A 5 11.45 43.50 39.38
CA SER A 5 11.29 43.19 37.97
C SER A 5 10.28 42.06 37.86
N THR A 6 9.08 42.41 37.40
CA THR A 6 7.98 41.48 37.16
C THR A 6 8.00 41.13 35.67
N ASP A 7 8.60 39.99 35.31
CA ASP A 7 8.49 39.45 33.95
C ASP A 7 7.27 38.53 33.86
N SER A 8 6.24 39.05 33.19
CA SER A 8 5.06 38.31 32.76
C SER A 8 5.41 37.44 31.55
N SER A 9 5.46 36.12 31.76
CA SER A 9 5.60 35.14 30.69
C SER A 9 4.21 34.82 30.11
N THR A 10 3.90 35.41 28.96
CA THR A 10 2.72 35.06 28.15
C THR A 10 3.00 33.78 27.38
N MET A 11 2.37 32.68 27.81
CA MET A 11 2.34 31.44 27.04
C MET A 11 1.48 31.62 25.79
N LEU A 12 2.13 31.57 24.62
CA LEU A 12 1.47 31.52 23.32
C LEU A 12 1.06 30.07 23.02
N THR A 13 -0.19 29.73 23.32
CA THR A 13 -0.90 28.58 22.74
C THR A 13 -1.31 28.92 21.31
N GLY A 14 -0.40 28.72 20.35
CA GLY A 14 -0.69 28.77 18.93
C GLY A 14 -0.66 27.36 18.34
N ASP A 15 -1.72 26.97 17.64
CA ASP A 15 -1.79 25.73 16.87
C ASP A 15 -0.71 25.74 15.77
N PRO A 16 0.26 24.80 15.78
CA PRO A 16 1.36 24.78 14.82
C PRO A 16 0.93 24.43 13.39
N PHE A 17 -0.34 24.09 13.15
CA PHE A 17 -0.87 23.76 11.83
C PHE A 17 -1.79 24.84 11.21
N SER A 18 -1.99 25.96 11.89
CA SER A 18 -2.84 27.06 11.41
C SER A 18 -2.03 28.10 10.63
N ASP A 19 -1.50 27.72 9.45
CA ASP A 19 -0.84 28.63 8.54
C ASP A 19 -1.83 29.55 7.81
N CYS A 20 -2.16 30.69 8.42
CA CYS A 20 -2.74 31.82 7.70
C CYS A 20 -1.61 32.61 7.02
N PHE A 21 -1.24 32.21 5.80
CA PHE A 21 -0.33 33.02 4.98
C PHE A 21 -1.04 34.28 4.48
N THR A 22 -0.83 35.41 5.15
CA THR A 22 -1.06 36.74 4.55
C THR A 22 0.09 37.03 3.58
N ILE A 23 -0.18 36.89 2.28
CA ILE A 23 0.72 37.31 1.21
C ILE A 23 0.66 38.83 1.13
N ASP A 24 1.66 39.49 1.71
CA ASP A 24 1.85 40.93 1.57
C ASP A 24 2.33 41.21 0.14
N THR A 25 1.40 41.64 -0.72
CA THR A 25 1.67 41.90 -2.13
C THR A 25 2.15 43.34 -2.25
N THR A 26 3.47 43.56 -2.21
CA THR A 26 4.07 44.85 -2.58
C THR A 26 4.63 44.79 -3.99
N ASP A 27 4.07 45.65 -4.84
CA ASP A 27 4.37 45.83 -6.24
C ASP A 27 5.86 46.08 -6.55
N GLN A 28 6.40 45.33 -7.51
CA GLN A 28 7.36 45.88 -8.47
C GLN A 28 7.02 45.42 -9.89
N VAL A 29 6.57 46.42 -10.67
CA VAL A 29 6.25 46.34 -12.08
C VAL A 29 7.55 46.29 -12.88
N HIS A 30 7.88 45.12 -13.45
CA HIS A 30 8.76 45.03 -14.60
C HIS A 30 7.93 44.67 -15.84
N HIS A 31 7.94 45.57 -16.83
CA HIS A 31 7.31 45.39 -18.14
C HIS A 31 7.89 44.16 -18.85
N SER A 32 7.14 43.07 -18.88
CA SER A 32 7.35 41.94 -19.79
C SER A 32 6.40 42.01 -20.99
N THR A 33 7.01 41.86 -22.16
CA THR A 33 6.43 41.79 -23.49
C THR A 33 5.21 40.87 -23.60
N ALA A 34 4.13 41.42 -24.18
CA ALA A 34 2.87 40.74 -24.44
C ALA A 34 3.03 39.57 -25.41
N PHE A 35 2.86 38.34 -24.90
CA PHE A 35 2.53 37.18 -25.72
C PHE A 35 1.00 37.18 -25.91
N ASN A 36 0.55 37.51 -27.11
CA ASN A 36 -0.86 37.39 -27.49
C ASN A 36 -1.24 35.91 -27.58
N LYS A 37 -1.73 35.35 -26.47
CA LYS A 37 -2.37 34.04 -26.43
C LYS A 37 -3.73 34.16 -27.14
N PRO A 38 -4.04 33.32 -28.13
CA PRO A 38 -5.36 33.34 -28.76
C PRO A 38 -6.41 32.97 -27.71
N THR A 39 -7.35 33.88 -27.48
CA THR A 39 -8.56 33.62 -26.69
C THR A 39 -9.39 32.58 -27.43
N ILE A 40 -9.38 31.35 -26.92
CA ILE A 40 -10.28 30.29 -27.38
C ILE A 40 -11.56 30.45 -26.56
N GLU A 41 -12.63 30.91 -27.21
CA GLU A 41 -13.97 30.88 -26.61
C GLU A 41 -14.39 29.41 -26.47
N VAL A 42 -14.46 28.94 -25.23
CA VAL A 42 -15.02 27.63 -24.90
C VAL A 42 -16.54 27.76 -25.02
N PRO A 43 -17.22 26.90 -25.80
CA PRO A 43 -18.68 26.91 -25.88
C PRO A 43 -19.25 26.71 -24.48
N ILE A 44 -19.98 27.70 -23.98
CA ILE A 44 -20.80 27.55 -22.78
C ILE A 44 -21.91 26.58 -23.17
N LEU A 45 -21.82 25.34 -22.68
CA LEU A 45 -22.88 24.36 -22.84
C LEU A 45 -24.09 24.84 -22.04
N ASP A 46 -25.23 24.94 -22.71
CA ASP A 46 -26.51 25.26 -22.07
C ASP A 46 -26.75 24.31 -20.89
N PRO A 47 -27.27 24.80 -19.75
CA PRO A 47 -27.64 23.94 -18.64
C PRO A 47 -28.64 22.90 -19.12
N LEU A 48 -28.25 21.63 -19.01
CA LEU A 48 -29.11 20.50 -19.32
C LEU A 48 -30.41 20.64 -18.51
N PRO A 49 -31.58 20.41 -19.12
CA PRO A 49 -32.85 20.46 -18.41
C PRO A 49 -32.80 19.50 -17.23
N HIS A 50 -33.20 19.99 -16.05
CA HIS A 50 -33.26 19.22 -14.81
C HIS A 50 -33.89 17.85 -15.07
N LEU A 51 -33.04 16.82 -15.09
CA LEU A 51 -33.49 15.44 -15.10
C LEU A 51 -34.11 15.19 -13.73
N THR A 52 -35.42 14.93 -13.73
CA THR A 52 -36.13 14.48 -12.54
C THR A 52 -35.42 13.25 -11.98
N PRO A 53 -35.03 13.26 -10.69
CA PRO A 53 -34.33 12.12 -10.09
C PRO A 53 -35.18 10.86 -10.22
N TRP A 54 -34.59 9.83 -10.83
CA TRP A 54 -35.21 8.53 -10.98
C TRP A 54 -35.11 7.79 -9.64
N SER A 55 -35.92 8.21 -8.68
CA SER A 55 -36.14 7.46 -7.44
C SER A 55 -37.57 7.75 -6.96
N PRO A 56 -38.41 6.71 -6.77
CA PRO A 56 -39.70 6.92 -6.15
C PRO A 56 -39.47 7.47 -4.74
N GLN A 57 -40.22 8.51 -4.40
CA GLN A 57 -40.22 9.13 -3.08
C GLN A 57 -40.47 8.07 -2.00
N SER A 58 -39.40 7.59 -1.37
CA SER A 58 -39.49 6.85 -0.12
C SER A 58 -39.91 7.84 0.95
N SER A 59 -41.18 7.73 1.34
CA SER A 59 -41.75 8.47 2.45
C SER A 59 -40.90 8.22 3.70
N LEU A 60 -40.48 9.31 4.36
CA LEU A 60 -39.84 9.31 5.68
C LEU A 60 -40.59 8.36 6.62
N SER A 61 -40.05 7.16 6.73
CA SER A 61 -40.35 6.20 7.77
C SER A 61 -39.07 6.10 8.59
N THR A 62 -39.22 6.24 9.89
CA THR A 62 -38.28 5.93 10.98
C THR A 62 -37.08 5.06 10.58
N PRO A 63 -35.86 5.33 11.10
CA PRO A 63 -34.69 4.51 10.82
C PRO A 63 -34.98 3.07 11.24
N SER A 64 -35.34 2.23 10.26
CA SER A 64 -35.28 0.80 10.42
C SER A 64 -33.79 0.47 10.50
N THR A 65 -33.32 0.29 11.73
CA THR A 65 -32.15 -0.52 12.06
C THR A 65 -32.44 -1.97 11.66
N THR A 66 -32.66 -2.23 10.37
CA THR A 66 -32.41 -3.55 9.82
C THR A 66 -30.90 -3.64 9.70
N SER A 67 -30.29 -4.11 10.79
CA SER A 67 -28.97 -4.73 10.78
C SER A 67 -28.84 -5.56 9.51
N SER A 68 -27.95 -5.16 8.60
CA SER A 68 -27.50 -6.07 7.55
C SER A 68 -27.07 -7.35 8.25
N SER A 69 -27.72 -8.48 7.91
CA SER A 69 -27.37 -9.80 8.38
C SER A 69 -26.04 -10.22 7.75
N THR A 70 -24.97 -9.56 8.18
CA THR A 70 -23.60 -9.96 7.94
C THR A 70 -22.94 -10.26 9.30
N GLU A 71 -23.67 -10.89 10.21
CA GLU A 71 -23.04 -11.80 11.17
C GLU A 71 -22.62 -13.06 10.40
N ALA A 72 -21.65 -12.91 9.49
CA ALA A 72 -20.91 -14.05 9.00
C ALA A 72 -20.11 -14.55 10.21
N SER A 73 -20.62 -15.58 10.87
CA SER A 73 -19.84 -16.32 11.86
C SER A 73 -18.54 -16.74 11.17
N PHE A 74 -17.43 -16.18 11.63
CA PHE A 74 -16.08 -16.59 11.23
C PHE A 74 -15.69 -17.95 11.84
N ASP A 75 -16.63 -18.64 12.50
CA ASP A 75 -16.41 -19.95 13.11
C ASP A 75 -16.41 -21.08 12.08
N ASP A 76 -16.94 -20.84 10.87
CA ASP A 76 -16.92 -21.84 9.81
C ASP A 76 -15.50 -21.98 9.21
N PRO A 77 -14.93 -23.20 9.16
CA PRO A 77 -13.59 -23.41 8.63
C PRO A 77 -13.53 -23.11 7.13
N ILE A 78 -12.54 -22.30 6.73
CA ILE A 78 -12.29 -21.94 5.33
C ILE A 78 -12.17 -23.20 4.47
N THR A 79 -12.96 -23.25 3.39
CA THR A 79 -13.02 -24.44 2.52
C THR A 79 -11.82 -24.56 1.57
N TRP A 80 -11.03 -23.48 1.44
CA TRP A 80 -9.85 -23.35 0.58
C TRP A 80 -10.13 -23.84 -0.85
N SER A 81 -11.11 -23.21 -1.48
CA SER A 81 -11.43 -23.33 -2.89
C SER A 81 -10.38 -22.61 -3.77
N ASN A 82 -10.52 -22.73 -5.11
CA ASN A 82 -9.70 -21.93 -6.04
C ASN A 82 -9.94 -20.43 -5.84
N ALA A 83 -11.18 -20.03 -5.55
CA ALA A 83 -11.54 -18.63 -5.33
C ALA A 83 -10.90 -18.08 -4.05
N ASP A 84 -10.91 -18.85 -2.97
CA ASP A 84 -10.32 -18.43 -1.69
C ASP A 84 -8.80 -18.24 -1.81
N LEU A 85 -8.12 -19.15 -2.51
CA LEU A 85 -6.69 -19.03 -2.76
C LEU A 85 -6.36 -17.85 -3.67
N LEU A 86 -7.16 -17.59 -4.70
CA LEU A 86 -7.00 -16.41 -5.56
C LEU A 86 -7.27 -15.12 -4.78
N TYR A 87 -8.27 -15.11 -3.90
CA TYR A 87 -8.54 -13.99 -3.00
C TYR A 87 -7.36 -13.72 -2.07
N LEU A 88 -6.80 -14.77 -1.44
CA LEU A 88 -5.58 -14.62 -0.65
C LEU A 88 -4.43 -14.02 -1.48
N LEU A 89 -4.26 -14.42 -2.74
CA LEU A 89 -3.26 -13.83 -3.62
C LEU A 89 -3.58 -12.40 -4.05
N THR A 90 -4.86 -12.01 -4.17
CA THR A 90 -5.22 -10.60 -4.35
C THR A 90 -4.80 -9.77 -3.15
N CYS A 91 -4.83 -10.34 -1.94
CA CYS A 91 -4.36 -9.69 -0.73
C CYS A 91 -2.83 -9.67 -0.62
N LEU A 92 -2.13 -10.75 -0.94
CA LEU A 92 -0.68 -10.83 -0.70
C LEU A 92 0.19 -10.35 -1.87
N HIS A 93 -0.32 -10.47 -3.10
CA HIS A 93 0.43 -10.28 -4.34
C HIS A 93 -0.43 -9.65 -5.44
N SER A 94 -1.24 -8.64 -5.09
CA SER A 94 -2.16 -7.94 -6.01
C SER A 94 -1.52 -7.58 -7.35
N THR A 95 -0.36 -6.93 -7.32
CA THR A 95 0.36 -6.48 -8.52
C THR A 95 0.75 -7.64 -9.43
N LEU A 96 1.30 -8.74 -8.85
CA LEU A 96 1.72 -9.91 -9.62
C LEU A 96 0.52 -10.67 -10.20
N LEU A 97 -0.61 -10.67 -9.49
CA LEU A 97 -1.84 -11.30 -9.95
C LEU A 97 -2.47 -10.49 -11.09
N LEU A 98 -2.61 -9.17 -10.94
CA LEU A 98 -3.19 -8.27 -11.94
C LEU A 98 -2.38 -8.24 -13.24
N SER A 99 -1.05 -8.32 -13.14
CA SER A 99 -0.14 -8.39 -14.28
C SER A 99 -0.04 -9.79 -14.91
N SER A 100 -0.80 -10.78 -14.42
CA SER A 100 -0.77 -12.17 -14.89
C SER A 100 0.63 -12.79 -14.85
N HIS A 101 1.45 -12.41 -13.87
CA HIS A 101 2.80 -12.95 -13.69
C HIS A 101 2.83 -14.19 -12.78
N LEU A 102 1.75 -14.52 -12.11
CA LEU A 102 1.65 -15.72 -11.26
C LEU A 102 1.26 -16.97 -12.06
N ILE A 103 1.97 -18.07 -11.83
CA ILE A 103 1.75 -19.36 -12.47
C ILE A 103 1.65 -20.47 -11.42
N PHE A 104 0.57 -21.23 -11.47
CA PHE A 104 0.43 -22.46 -10.68
C PHE A 104 0.94 -23.68 -11.44
N THR A 105 1.56 -24.62 -10.72
CA THR A 105 1.94 -25.93 -11.26
C THR A 105 1.63 -27.02 -10.23
N PRO A 106 0.73 -27.98 -10.52
CA PRO A 106 -0.16 -28.01 -11.69
C PRO A 106 -1.15 -26.82 -11.72
N PRO A 107 -1.79 -26.51 -12.85
CA PRO A 107 -2.82 -25.48 -12.92
C PRO A 107 -3.98 -25.74 -11.94
N LEU A 108 -4.52 -24.67 -11.34
CA LEU A 108 -5.64 -24.78 -10.38
C LEU A 108 -6.90 -25.43 -10.97
N ALA A 109 -7.14 -25.24 -12.27
CA ALA A 109 -8.29 -25.83 -12.96
C ALA A 109 -8.20 -27.35 -13.08
N SER A 110 -6.98 -27.91 -13.20
CA SER A 110 -6.74 -29.35 -13.34
C SER A 110 -6.38 -30.03 -12.02
N LEU A 111 -6.46 -29.32 -10.90
CA LEU A 111 -5.99 -29.81 -9.60
C LEU A 111 -6.80 -31.03 -9.12
N HIS A 112 -8.10 -31.07 -9.44
CA HIS A 112 -8.99 -32.18 -9.08
C HIS A 112 -8.65 -33.48 -9.83
N ASP A 113 -8.12 -33.37 -11.05
CA ASP A 113 -7.76 -34.52 -11.90
C ASP A 113 -6.28 -34.93 -11.74
N THR A 114 -5.53 -34.20 -10.92
CA THR A 114 -4.10 -34.46 -10.71
C THR A 114 -3.92 -35.73 -9.86
N PRO A 115 -3.08 -36.70 -10.29
CA PRO A 115 -2.83 -37.90 -9.52
C PRO A 115 -2.15 -37.58 -8.19
N THR A 116 -2.52 -38.30 -7.15
CA THR A 116 -1.93 -38.15 -5.81
C THR A 116 -0.55 -38.82 -5.72
N PRO A 117 0.43 -38.24 -4.99
CA PRO A 117 0.32 -37.01 -4.19
C PRO A 117 0.37 -35.73 -5.04
N ILE A 118 -0.39 -34.72 -4.61
CA ILE A 118 -0.47 -33.43 -5.28
C ILE A 118 0.57 -32.49 -4.68
N HIS A 119 1.47 -31.97 -5.51
CA HIS A 119 2.42 -30.95 -5.12
C HIS A 119 2.15 -29.66 -5.90
N LEU A 120 1.48 -28.71 -5.25
CA LEU A 120 1.08 -27.43 -5.84
C LEU A 120 2.15 -26.37 -5.60
N ARG A 121 2.65 -25.77 -6.67
CA ARG A 121 3.69 -24.74 -6.63
C ARG A 121 3.21 -23.45 -7.26
N LEU A 122 3.53 -22.33 -6.64
CA LEU A 122 3.29 -20.99 -7.14
C LEU A 122 4.59 -20.35 -7.60
N TYR A 123 4.62 -19.93 -8.85
CA TYR A 123 5.75 -19.26 -9.46
C TYR A 123 5.41 -17.84 -9.86
N LYS A 124 6.40 -16.95 -9.79
CA LYS A 124 6.41 -15.66 -10.47
C LYS A 124 7.16 -15.80 -11.79
N THR A 125 6.57 -15.29 -12.86
CA THR A 125 7.20 -15.20 -14.17
C THR A 125 8.19 -14.04 -14.17
N LEU A 126 9.42 -14.30 -14.60
CA LEU A 126 10.43 -13.26 -14.76
C LEU A 126 10.36 -12.70 -16.19
N PRO A 127 10.55 -11.38 -16.37
CA PRO A 127 10.63 -10.78 -17.69
C PRO A 127 11.65 -11.53 -18.55
N HIS A 128 11.28 -11.84 -19.80
CA HIS A 128 12.19 -12.51 -20.70
C HIS A 128 13.33 -11.56 -21.09
N THR A 129 14.49 -11.74 -20.47
CA THR A 129 15.70 -11.06 -20.90
C THR A 129 16.32 -11.87 -22.04
N PRO A 130 16.58 -11.25 -23.22
CA PRO A 130 17.18 -11.96 -24.33
C PRO A 130 18.55 -12.48 -23.90
N ILE A 131 18.75 -13.78 -24.05
CA ILE A 131 19.95 -14.46 -23.58
C ILE A 131 21.14 -13.94 -24.38
N PRO A 132 22.18 -13.37 -23.74
CA PRO A 132 23.38 -12.97 -24.45
C PRO A 132 24.00 -14.17 -25.15
N ARG A 133 24.47 -14.02 -26.40
CA ARG A 133 25.12 -15.11 -27.15
C ARG A 133 26.27 -15.77 -26.36
N ALA A 134 26.93 -14.99 -25.51
CA ALA A 134 28.01 -15.47 -24.62
C ALA A 134 27.54 -16.56 -23.64
N ALA A 135 26.26 -16.60 -23.25
CA ALA A 135 25.71 -17.62 -22.35
C ALA A 135 25.58 -19.01 -23.02
N TYR A 136 25.69 -19.09 -24.34
CA TYR A 136 25.73 -20.35 -25.11
C TYR A 136 27.17 -20.81 -25.43
N SER A 137 28.18 -20.26 -24.77
CA SER A 137 29.57 -20.67 -24.99
C SER A 137 29.78 -22.12 -24.60
N LYS A 138 30.37 -22.91 -25.51
CA LYS A 138 30.79 -24.30 -25.27
C LYS A 138 31.82 -24.43 -24.13
N HIS A 139 32.46 -23.33 -23.78
CA HIS A 139 33.50 -23.27 -22.74
C HIS A 139 32.96 -22.93 -21.35
N LEU A 140 31.66 -22.61 -21.22
CA LEU A 140 31.05 -22.38 -19.91
C LEU A 140 30.58 -23.71 -19.30
N PRO A 141 30.63 -23.84 -17.97
CA PRO A 141 30.09 -25.00 -17.27
C PRO A 141 28.63 -25.25 -17.65
N ILE A 142 28.25 -26.52 -17.81
CA ILE A 142 26.85 -26.92 -18.06
C ILE A 142 26.00 -26.41 -16.88
N GLY A 143 25.13 -25.44 -17.15
CA GLY A 143 24.17 -24.91 -16.16
C GLY A 143 24.25 -23.41 -15.90
N THR A 144 25.27 -22.68 -16.39
CA THR A 144 25.43 -21.24 -16.07
C THR A 144 24.70 -20.27 -17.02
N GLY A 145 24.07 -20.76 -18.09
CA GLY A 145 23.54 -19.91 -19.16
C GLY A 145 22.04 -20.02 -19.47
N ARG A 146 21.30 -20.88 -18.77
CA ARG A 146 19.84 -20.99 -19.01
C ARG A 146 19.14 -19.92 -18.18
N PRO A 147 18.39 -18.99 -18.80
CA PRO A 147 17.64 -18.01 -18.05
C PRO A 147 16.59 -18.72 -17.20
N ILE A 148 16.55 -18.37 -15.93
CA ILE A 148 15.46 -18.74 -15.04
C ILE A 148 14.27 -17.88 -15.46
N THR A 149 13.22 -18.51 -16.01
CA THR A 149 12.01 -17.80 -16.44
C THR A 149 10.93 -17.75 -15.36
N LYS A 150 11.13 -18.50 -14.27
CA LYS A 150 10.18 -18.65 -13.16
C LYS A 150 10.93 -18.64 -11.84
N LEU A 151 10.48 -17.79 -10.92
CA LEU A 151 10.92 -17.77 -9.54
C LEU A 151 9.86 -18.46 -8.67
N LEU A 152 10.25 -19.46 -7.87
CA LEU A 152 9.33 -20.11 -6.93
C LEU A 152 9.00 -19.13 -5.79
N ILE A 153 7.72 -18.86 -5.56
CA ILE A 153 7.25 -18.03 -4.45
C ILE A 153 6.96 -18.91 -3.23
N ALA A 154 6.12 -19.93 -3.43
CA ALA A 154 5.70 -20.85 -2.39
C ALA A 154 5.30 -22.20 -3.01
N GLU A 155 5.34 -23.26 -2.21
CA GLU A 155 4.86 -24.58 -2.59
C GLU A 155 4.06 -25.21 -1.45
N SER A 156 3.13 -26.10 -1.78
CA SER A 156 2.43 -26.93 -0.81
C SER A 156 3.35 -28.05 -0.31
N SER A 157 2.93 -28.73 0.76
CA SER A 157 3.54 -30.01 1.14
C SER A 157 3.54 -30.99 -0.05
N PRO A 158 4.63 -31.76 -0.26
CA PRO A 158 4.71 -32.71 -1.37
C PRO A 158 3.83 -33.94 -1.18
N ALA A 159 3.22 -34.12 0.01
CA ALA A 159 2.43 -35.29 0.38
C ALA A 159 0.93 -35.02 0.48
N CYS A 160 0.41 -33.95 -0.13
CA CYS A 160 -1.02 -33.65 -0.10
C CYS A 160 -1.83 -34.71 -0.86
N THR A 161 -2.83 -35.28 -0.20
CA THR A 161 -3.67 -36.36 -0.76
C THR A 161 -4.90 -35.83 -1.49
N SER A 162 -5.24 -34.54 -1.34
CA SER A 162 -6.35 -33.92 -2.03
C SER A 162 -6.02 -32.51 -2.53
N ALA A 163 -6.80 -32.04 -3.51
CA ALA A 163 -6.69 -30.69 -4.04
C ALA A 163 -6.92 -29.62 -2.95
N ARG A 164 -7.83 -29.89 -2.00
CA ARG A 164 -8.10 -29.01 -0.87
C ARG A 164 -6.87 -28.92 0.05
N ASP A 165 -6.24 -30.04 0.35
CA ASP A 165 -5.05 -30.07 1.22
C ASP A 165 -3.87 -29.35 0.57
N ALA A 166 -3.70 -29.50 -0.74
CA ALA A 166 -2.66 -28.78 -1.49
C ALA A 166 -2.87 -27.27 -1.46
N ARG A 167 -4.12 -26.79 -1.66
CA ARG A 167 -4.46 -25.36 -1.56
C ARG A 167 -4.29 -24.82 -0.14
N THR A 168 -4.77 -25.56 0.86
CA THR A 168 -4.63 -25.21 2.27
C THR A 168 -3.15 -25.11 2.66
N SER A 169 -2.35 -26.12 2.31
CA SER A 169 -0.92 -26.13 2.61
C SER A 169 -0.15 -25.02 1.90
N LEU A 170 -0.48 -24.73 0.64
CA LEU A 170 0.13 -23.59 -0.07
C LEU A 170 -0.24 -22.27 0.60
N ALA A 171 -1.49 -22.08 0.99
CA ALA A 171 -1.95 -20.88 1.69
C ALA A 171 -1.24 -20.71 3.05
N THR A 172 -1.12 -21.79 3.82
CA THR A 172 -0.33 -21.80 5.07
C THR A 172 1.11 -21.38 4.80
N ASN A 173 1.74 -21.88 3.74
CA ASN A 173 3.13 -21.55 3.42
C ASN A 173 3.29 -20.10 2.90
N LEU A 174 2.29 -19.55 2.21
CA LEU A 174 2.26 -18.14 1.84
C LEU A 174 2.16 -17.23 3.08
N LEU A 175 1.34 -17.62 4.05
CA LEU A 175 1.13 -16.90 5.31
C LEU A 175 2.23 -17.16 6.36
N ALA A 176 3.11 -18.15 6.12
CA ALA A 176 4.21 -18.47 7.04
C ALA A 176 5.22 -17.32 7.14
N ASN A 177 5.33 -16.48 6.09
CA ASN A 177 6.08 -15.24 6.18
C ASN A 177 5.25 -14.17 6.92
N GLN A 178 5.33 -14.20 8.25
CA GLN A 178 4.59 -13.30 9.13
C GLN A 178 4.92 -11.82 8.85
N ASN A 179 6.16 -11.51 8.50
CA ASN A 179 6.57 -10.14 8.17
C ASN A 179 5.87 -9.63 6.92
N HIS A 180 5.80 -10.45 5.86
CA HIS A 180 5.09 -10.09 4.64
C HIS A 180 3.58 -9.95 4.90
N ALA A 181 2.99 -10.86 5.66
CA ALA A 181 1.58 -10.80 6.02
C ALA A 181 1.24 -9.54 6.84
N ALA A 182 2.07 -9.20 7.84
CA ALA A 182 1.93 -7.99 8.64
C ALA A 182 2.06 -6.73 7.78
N TYR A 183 3.09 -6.66 6.92
CA TYR A 183 3.26 -5.55 5.97
C TYR A 183 2.03 -5.38 5.07
N MET A 184 1.47 -6.45 4.51
CA MET A 184 0.28 -6.36 3.68
C MET A 184 -0.95 -5.89 4.48
N LEU A 185 -1.09 -6.34 5.73
CA LEU A 185 -2.16 -5.87 6.62
C LEU A 185 -2.04 -4.37 6.89
N ASP A 186 -0.85 -3.89 7.23
CA ASP A 186 -0.59 -2.47 7.48
C ASP A 186 -0.85 -1.62 6.23
N LYS A 187 -0.40 -2.09 5.08
CA LYS A 187 -0.68 -1.48 3.78
C LYS A 187 -2.18 -1.33 3.52
N TYR A 188 -2.98 -2.36 3.78
CA TYR A 188 -4.44 -2.26 3.59
C TYR A 188 -5.12 -1.38 4.64
N ASN A 189 -4.64 -1.37 5.89
CA ASN A 189 -5.13 -0.46 6.91
C ASN A 189 -4.89 1.00 6.51
N VAL A 190 -3.71 1.30 5.96
CA VAL A 190 -3.35 2.60 5.42
C VAL A 190 -4.26 2.96 4.23
N LEU A 191 -4.44 2.07 3.26
CA LEU A 191 -5.34 2.30 2.12
C LEU A 191 -6.77 2.58 2.56
N ASN A 192 -7.28 1.81 3.53
CA ASN A 192 -8.62 2.00 4.08
C ASN A 192 -8.77 3.37 4.74
N ALA A 193 -7.77 3.79 5.54
CA ALA A 193 -7.79 5.09 6.18
C ALA A 193 -7.68 6.26 5.19
N LEU A 194 -6.85 6.11 4.14
CA LEU A 194 -6.76 7.09 3.05
C LEU A 194 -8.10 7.22 2.32
N HIS A 195 -8.77 6.10 2.01
CA HIS A 195 -10.08 6.11 1.35
C HIS A 195 -11.17 6.76 2.21
N ALA A 196 -11.07 6.69 3.54
CA ALA A 196 -12.00 7.34 4.45
C ALA A 196 -11.67 8.82 4.72
N SER A 197 -10.52 9.33 4.23
CA SER A 197 -10.02 10.67 4.52
C SER A 197 -10.62 11.73 3.60
N THR A 198 -10.76 12.95 4.12
CA THR A 198 -11.17 14.11 3.31
C THR A 198 -10.07 14.52 2.34
N THR A 199 -10.42 15.16 1.22
CA THR A 199 -9.44 15.71 0.27
C THR A 199 -8.46 16.70 0.95
N THR A 200 -8.91 17.46 1.95
CA THR A 200 -8.06 18.35 2.75
C THR A 200 -7.01 17.58 3.56
N THR A 201 -7.40 16.46 4.19
CA THR A 201 -6.49 15.57 4.91
C THR A 201 -5.49 14.93 3.94
N LEU A 202 -5.96 14.45 2.78
CA LEU A 202 -5.09 13.85 1.76
C LEU A 202 -4.02 14.84 1.26
N ARG A 203 -4.36 16.12 1.04
CA ARG A 203 -3.37 17.16 0.68
C ARG A 203 -2.37 17.44 1.80
N ALA A 204 -2.82 17.43 3.05
CA ALA A 204 -1.92 17.59 4.19
C ALA A 204 -0.94 16.40 4.28
N LEU A 205 -1.45 15.18 4.17
CA LEU A 205 -0.64 13.96 4.15
C LEU A 205 0.36 13.98 2.99
N GLN A 206 -0.07 14.30 1.76
CA GLN A 206 0.83 14.36 0.61
C GLN A 206 2.00 15.31 0.83
N ARG A 207 1.74 16.51 1.38
CA ARG A 207 2.82 17.47 1.72
C ARG A 207 3.78 16.90 2.74
N GLY A 208 3.27 16.27 3.81
CA GLY A 208 4.09 15.60 4.80
C GLY A 208 4.95 14.48 4.21
N MET A 209 4.40 13.67 3.30
CA MET A 209 5.14 12.61 2.60
C MET A 209 6.28 13.19 1.74
N ILE A 210 6.03 14.29 1.02
CA ILE A 210 7.04 14.99 0.20
C ILE A 210 8.16 15.54 1.09
N GLU A 211 7.82 16.18 2.21
CA GLU A 211 8.80 16.68 3.17
C GLU A 211 9.65 15.55 3.75
N MET A 212 9.01 14.41 4.06
CA MET A 212 9.70 13.23 4.59
C MET A 212 10.72 12.66 3.60
N LEU A 213 10.48 12.73 2.28
CA LEU A 213 11.49 12.35 1.28
C LEU A 213 12.74 13.23 1.32
N GLY A 214 12.64 14.47 1.82
CA GLY A 214 13.76 15.41 1.98
C GLY A 214 14.59 15.21 3.25
N VAL A 215 14.10 14.43 4.22
CA VAL A 215 14.78 14.12 5.48
C VAL A 215 16.11 13.39 5.24
N SER A 216 17.11 13.54 6.10
CA SER A 216 18.38 12.79 5.97
C SER A 216 18.22 11.30 6.29
N ALA A 217 19.14 10.44 5.83
CA ALA A 217 19.08 9.00 6.14
C ALA A 217 19.21 8.70 7.65
N ALA A 218 20.03 9.48 8.37
CA ALA A 218 20.19 9.35 9.81
C ALA A 218 18.89 9.70 10.55
N GLU A 219 18.30 10.84 10.21
CA GLU A 219 17.03 11.29 10.80
C GLU A 219 15.88 10.32 10.48
N TRP A 220 15.86 9.71 9.29
CA TRP A 220 14.86 8.68 8.95
C TRP A 220 14.90 7.49 9.91
N VAL A 221 16.10 6.98 10.19
CA VAL A 221 16.30 5.86 11.13
C VAL A 221 15.97 6.29 12.55
N GLU A 222 16.40 7.49 12.97
CA GLU A 222 16.10 8.03 14.30
C GLU A 222 14.59 8.20 14.53
N ARG A 223 13.86 8.74 13.55
CA ARG A 223 12.38 8.87 13.64
C ARG A 223 11.71 7.50 13.71
N LEU A 224 12.16 6.53 12.93
CA LEU A 224 11.60 5.18 12.95
C LEU A 224 11.82 4.53 14.32
N ASP A 225 13.00 4.67 14.91
CA ASP A 225 13.30 4.16 16.26
C ASP A 225 12.47 4.86 17.34
N GLN A 226 12.33 6.19 17.25
CA GLN A 226 11.53 6.99 18.18
C GLN A 226 10.05 6.65 18.14
N LEU A 227 9.49 6.31 16.97
CA LEU A 227 8.07 6.04 16.81
C LEU A 227 7.72 4.55 16.90
N GLY A 228 8.66 3.66 16.56
CA GLY A 228 8.46 2.23 16.34
C GLY A 228 8.03 1.39 17.54
N GLY A 229 7.91 1.98 18.74
CA GLY A 229 7.37 1.33 19.93
C GLY A 229 6.18 2.07 20.58
N TRP A 230 5.77 3.21 20.03
CA TRP A 230 4.80 4.12 20.65
C TRP A 230 3.55 4.35 19.80
N VAL A 231 3.66 4.12 18.49
CA VAL A 231 2.53 4.28 17.57
C VAL A 231 1.81 2.95 17.42
N ASP A 232 0.56 2.91 17.86
CA ASP A 232 -0.33 1.76 17.76
C ASP A 232 -1.56 2.07 16.87
N GLY A 233 -2.53 1.16 16.84
CA GLY A 233 -3.76 1.30 16.07
C GLY A 233 -4.70 2.41 16.56
N GLU A 234 -4.54 2.90 17.79
CA GLU A 234 -5.36 3.97 18.38
C GLU A 234 -4.81 5.37 18.06
N CYS A 235 -3.54 5.44 17.63
CA CYS A 235 -2.91 6.68 17.22
C CYS A 235 -3.55 7.32 15.98
N GLY A 236 -3.38 8.65 15.87
CA GLY A 236 -3.81 9.44 14.72
C GLY A 236 -3.27 8.88 13.39
N LEU A 237 -4.04 9.09 12.32
CA LEU A 237 -3.69 8.58 10.97
C LEU A 237 -2.31 9.04 10.54
N GLU A 238 -1.95 10.29 10.84
CA GLU A 238 -0.68 10.90 10.49
C GLU A 238 0.50 10.14 11.10
N ALA A 239 0.45 9.82 12.39
CA ALA A 239 1.51 9.07 13.08
C ALA A 239 1.62 7.63 12.55
N ARG A 240 0.48 6.96 12.35
CA ARG A 240 0.46 5.59 11.79
C ARG A 240 1.01 5.55 10.37
N MET A 241 0.66 6.55 9.56
CA MET A 241 1.19 6.73 8.21
C MET A 241 2.69 6.98 8.23
N GLU A 242 3.19 7.87 9.09
CA GLU A 242 4.62 8.16 9.19
C GLU A 242 5.42 6.89 9.54
N VAL A 243 5.00 6.13 10.55
CA VAL A 243 5.66 4.87 10.91
C VAL A 243 5.65 3.86 9.77
N PHE A 244 4.50 3.69 9.12
CA PHE A 244 4.39 2.81 7.97
C PHE A 244 5.36 3.24 6.85
N LEU A 245 5.35 4.51 6.46
CA LEU A 245 6.21 5.01 5.38
C LEU A 245 7.71 4.92 5.73
N LEU A 246 8.08 5.23 6.97
CA LEU A 246 9.44 5.06 7.47
C LEU A 246 9.89 3.59 7.38
N GLY A 247 9.00 2.65 7.73
CA GLY A 247 9.26 1.22 7.69
C GLY A 247 9.42 0.64 6.28
N VAL A 248 8.60 1.08 5.32
CA VAL A 248 8.69 0.62 3.92
C VAL A 248 9.85 1.27 3.16
N GLY A 249 10.35 2.40 3.66
CA GLY A 249 11.51 3.10 3.12
C GLY A 249 11.17 4.07 1.99
N ARG A 250 12.22 4.76 1.50
CA ARG A 250 12.07 5.94 0.62
C ARG A 250 11.48 5.63 -0.74
N ALA A 251 11.92 4.55 -1.38
CA ALA A 251 11.45 4.20 -2.72
C ALA A 251 9.94 3.92 -2.71
N GLU A 252 9.47 3.15 -1.74
CA GLU A 252 8.03 2.89 -1.61
C GLU A 252 7.29 4.15 -1.13
N THR A 253 7.88 4.98 -0.26
CA THR A 253 7.28 6.28 0.11
C THR A 253 7.03 7.18 -1.11
N GLU A 254 7.95 7.23 -2.06
CA GLU A 254 7.77 7.99 -3.31
C GLU A 254 6.58 7.44 -4.13
N GLU A 255 6.39 6.12 -4.18
CA GLU A 255 5.22 5.50 -4.78
C GLU A 255 3.92 5.94 -4.07
N TRP A 256 3.93 5.97 -2.73
CA TRP A 256 2.78 6.40 -1.92
C TRP A 256 2.41 7.87 -2.12
N VAL A 257 3.37 8.76 -2.38
CA VAL A 257 3.07 10.15 -2.78
C VAL A 257 2.20 10.15 -4.03
N GLY A 258 2.54 9.32 -5.02
CA GLY A 258 1.75 9.15 -6.25
C GLY A 258 0.38 8.50 -6.01
N VAL A 259 0.27 7.56 -5.07
CA VAL A 259 -1.02 6.94 -4.67
C VAL A 259 -1.96 8.00 -4.11
N VAL A 260 -1.49 8.82 -3.17
CA VAL A 260 -2.28 9.88 -2.54
C VAL A 260 -2.66 10.97 -3.55
N GLU A 261 -1.73 11.35 -4.42
CA GLU A 261 -2.01 12.27 -5.53
C GLU A 261 -3.13 11.76 -6.44
N GLY A 262 -3.04 10.49 -6.84
CA GLY A 262 -4.04 9.83 -7.66
C GLY A 262 -5.42 9.77 -6.98
N ALA A 263 -5.46 9.46 -5.68
CA ALA A 263 -6.69 9.40 -4.90
C ALA A 263 -7.42 10.76 -4.87
N MET A 264 -6.69 11.87 -4.68
CA MET A 264 -7.29 13.22 -4.71
C MET A 264 -7.86 13.59 -6.08
N GLY A 265 -7.35 13.00 -7.15
CA GLY A 265 -7.84 13.20 -8.52
C GLY A 265 -9.14 12.44 -8.82
N MET A 266 -9.61 11.54 -7.95
CA MET A 266 -10.84 10.77 -8.14
C MET A 266 -12.10 11.55 -7.75
N ASP A 267 -11.97 12.58 -6.89
CA ASP A 267 -13.07 13.44 -6.44
C ASP A 267 -13.42 14.57 -7.43
N GLY A 268 -12.66 14.72 -8.52
CA GLY A 268 -12.83 15.79 -9.51
C GLY A 268 -13.06 15.27 -10.92
N ASP A 269 -13.99 15.90 -11.64
CA ASP A 269 -14.43 15.56 -13.01
C ASP A 269 -13.26 15.31 -14.01
N GLY A 270 -12.84 14.05 -14.15
CA GLY A 270 -12.77 13.40 -15.47
C GLY A 270 -11.44 13.27 -16.23
N VAL A 271 -10.26 13.73 -15.77
CA VAL A 271 -9.06 13.73 -16.68
C VAL A 271 -7.75 13.14 -16.10
N GLY A 272 -7.67 12.79 -14.81
CA GLY A 272 -6.37 12.44 -14.18
C GLY A 272 -5.97 10.96 -14.09
N TRP A 273 -6.87 10.01 -14.35
CA TRP A 273 -6.74 8.64 -13.84
C TRP A 273 -5.81 7.69 -14.63
N ARG A 274 -5.30 8.10 -15.81
CA ARG A 274 -4.67 7.15 -16.75
C ARG A 274 -3.21 6.79 -16.45
N TRP A 275 -2.53 7.51 -15.55
CA TRP A 275 -1.09 7.32 -15.33
C TRP A 275 -0.70 6.76 -13.95
N GLY A 276 -1.54 6.93 -12.90
CA GLY A 276 -1.18 6.52 -11.53
C GLY A 276 -1.10 5.00 -11.35
N TRP A 277 -2.12 4.25 -11.78
CA TRP A 277 -2.22 2.81 -11.48
C TRP A 277 -1.36 1.91 -12.37
N MET A 278 -0.97 2.35 -13.58
CA MET A 278 -0.08 1.57 -14.45
C MET A 278 1.41 1.76 -14.11
N ALA A 279 1.79 2.89 -13.50
CA ALA A 279 3.17 3.13 -13.08
C ALA A 279 3.55 2.41 -11.77
N MET A 280 2.56 2.13 -10.90
CA MET A 280 2.75 1.37 -9.64
C MET A 280 2.95 -0.14 -9.85
N GLY A 281 2.89 -0.61 -11.11
CA GLY A 281 3.17 -2.00 -11.47
C GLY A 281 4.63 -2.32 -11.77
N LEU A 282 5.52 -1.33 -11.69
CA LEU A 282 6.92 -1.46 -12.07
C LEU A 282 7.81 -1.11 -10.88
N ASP A 283 8.48 -2.14 -10.37
CA ASP A 283 9.76 -2.08 -9.62
C ASP A 283 9.75 -1.88 -8.10
N GLY A 284 8.88 -2.62 -7.38
CA GLY A 284 9.09 -2.95 -5.95
C GLY A 284 9.89 -4.25 -5.70
N ASP A 285 10.20 -5.02 -6.74
CA ASP A 285 10.97 -6.27 -6.63
C ASP A 285 12.50 -6.07 -6.56
N GLY A 286 12.92 -4.81 -6.42
CA GLY A 286 14.30 -4.38 -6.19
C GLY A 286 14.76 -4.53 -4.74
N VAL A 287 13.91 -4.97 -3.81
CA VAL A 287 14.41 -5.57 -2.56
C VAL A 287 14.88 -6.97 -2.93
N GLY A 288 16.12 -7.03 -3.44
CA GLY A 288 16.86 -8.26 -3.40
C GLY A 288 16.79 -8.77 -1.96
N TRP A 289 16.12 -9.89 -1.77
CA TRP A 289 16.40 -10.83 -0.68
C TRP A 289 17.84 -11.31 -0.89
N ARG A 290 18.80 -10.40 -0.70
CA ARG A 290 20.22 -10.67 -0.54
C ARG A 290 20.27 -11.28 0.85
N GLY A 291 20.63 -12.56 0.88
CA GLY A 291 20.55 -13.40 2.06
C GLY A 291 21.22 -12.79 3.29
N GLU A 292 20.79 -13.30 4.44
CA GLU A 292 21.60 -13.55 5.63
C GLU A 292 22.89 -12.73 5.68
N GLY A 293 22.70 -11.44 5.98
CA GLY A 293 23.74 -10.53 6.39
C GLY A 293 23.22 -9.81 7.62
N ASP A 294 23.16 -10.54 8.73
CA ASP A 294 23.27 -10.06 10.11
C ASP A 294 23.05 -8.54 10.30
N VAL A 295 21.81 -8.09 10.18
CA VAL A 295 21.33 -6.86 10.79
C VAL A 295 20.23 -7.30 11.73
N GLY A 296 20.51 -7.19 13.02
CA GLY A 296 19.69 -7.72 14.10
C GLY A 296 18.20 -7.46 13.89
N GLY A 297 17.48 -8.53 13.60
CA GLY A 297 16.03 -8.52 13.69
C GLY A 297 15.64 -8.20 15.12
N CYS A 298 15.08 -7.01 15.33
CA CYS A 298 14.29 -6.75 16.52
C CYS A 298 13.04 -7.62 16.39
N VAL A 299 13.13 -8.81 16.97
CA VAL A 299 12.00 -9.68 17.26
C VAL A 299 11.12 -8.93 18.25
N TRP A 300 10.02 -8.36 17.80
CA TRP A 300 8.98 -7.84 18.67
C TRP A 300 8.24 -9.02 19.31
N GLY A 301 8.85 -9.57 20.36
CA GLY A 301 8.18 -10.47 21.28
C GLY A 301 7.27 -9.63 22.18
N CYS A 302 5.96 -9.81 22.05
CA CYS A 302 4.99 -9.40 23.07
C CYS A 302 5.28 -10.22 24.34
N GLY A 303 6.16 -9.69 25.20
CA GLY A 303 6.46 -10.24 26.52
C GLY A 303 5.29 -10.02 27.46
N GLY A 304 4.40 -11.01 27.56
CA GLY A 304 3.42 -11.11 28.63
C GLY A 304 4.14 -11.26 29.98
N VAL A 305 3.93 -10.31 30.88
CA VAL A 305 4.36 -10.36 32.28
C VAL A 305 3.54 -11.45 32.98
N VAL A 306 4.13 -12.64 33.15
CA VAL A 306 3.63 -13.62 34.11
C VAL A 306 4.36 -13.35 35.42
N GLY A 307 3.64 -12.77 36.38
CA GLY A 307 4.08 -12.69 37.76
C GLY A 307 4.03 -14.07 38.38
N GLU A 308 5.18 -14.57 38.84
CA GLU A 308 5.22 -15.66 39.81
C GLU A 308 5.47 -15.05 41.19
N GLY A 309 4.44 -15.13 42.02
CA GLY A 309 4.62 -15.18 43.46
C GLY A 309 4.91 -16.61 43.87
N LEU A 310 5.99 -16.80 44.63
CA LEU A 310 6.10 -17.60 45.85
C LEU A 310 7.48 -17.35 46.48
#